data_AF-A0A6G6W8J0-F1
#
_entry.id   AF-A0A6G6W8J0-F1
#
_cell.length_a   1.000
_cell.length_b   1.000
_cell.length_c   1.000
_cell.angle_alpha   90.00
_cell.angle_beta   90.00
_cell.angle_gamma   90.00
#
_symmetry.space_group_name_H-M   'P 1'
#
loop_
_entity.id
_entity.type
_entity.pdbx_description
1 polymer ?
#
loop_
_entity_poly.entity_id
_entity_poly.type
_entity_poly.pdbx_seq_one_letter_code
_entity_poly.pdbx_strand_id
1 'polypeptide(L)'
;MKTPSYASVAATLALVLAASGTAYAAGIPKNSVTSKQIKNDSVTGKDIKESTLDIVPRANSAASATTATSATSAGTAASANNANALGGAPASSFARSGLGVSGPAEVLPLQLTVPGWGTFRLSCELHVLNSTIDDDVSFGATVSGAGAVTRRSATIVTQARGATTATTALFAANVADGATTDYAPSDAVLSADLMVETADGAHALRVEARGQDDITTLGCAGFIEAQVLR
;
A
#
# COMPACT_ATOMS: atom_id res chain seq x y z
N MET A 1 -89.21 -6.93 -62.13
CA MET A 1 -87.89 -6.37 -61.77
C MET A 1 -88.10 -5.36 -60.64
N LYS A 2 -87.59 -5.62 -59.43
CA LYS A 2 -87.66 -4.67 -58.31
C LYS A 2 -86.57 -3.62 -58.53
N THR A 3 -86.95 -2.35 -58.70
CA THR A 3 -85.97 -1.26 -58.76
C THR A 3 -85.37 -1.07 -57.36
N PRO A 4 -84.04 -1.01 -57.24
CA PRO A 4 -83.42 -0.74 -55.94
C PRO A 4 -83.92 0.62 -55.44
N SER A 5 -84.42 0.66 -54.21
CA SER A 5 -84.83 1.91 -53.59
C SER A 5 -83.59 2.70 -53.20
N TYR A 6 -83.66 4.02 -53.22
CA TYR A 6 -82.56 4.90 -52.78
C TYR A 6 -82.02 4.52 -51.39
N ALA A 7 -82.87 4.01 -50.50
CA ALA A 7 -82.48 3.53 -49.19
C ALA A 7 -81.51 2.34 -49.24
N SER A 8 -81.71 1.38 -50.16
CA SER A 8 -80.81 0.23 -50.30
C SER A 8 -79.43 0.61 -50.85
N VAL A 9 -79.36 1.61 -51.74
CA VAL A 9 -78.10 2.14 -52.27
C VAL A 9 -77.35 2.95 -51.20
N ALA A 10 -78.07 3.77 -50.43
CA ALA A 10 -77.48 4.50 -49.31
C ALA A 10 -76.94 3.56 -48.23
N ALA A 11 -77.68 2.48 -47.93
CA ALA A 11 -77.27 1.49 -46.94
C ALA A 11 -75.99 0.74 -47.34
N THR A 12 -75.86 0.32 -48.60
CA THR A 12 -74.63 -0.36 -49.07
C THR A 12 -73.45 0.59 -49.14
N LEU A 13 -73.65 1.85 -49.56
CA LEU A 13 -72.58 2.86 -49.57
C LEU A 13 -72.10 3.20 -48.15
N ALA A 14 -73.04 3.38 -47.21
CA ALA A 14 -72.73 3.62 -45.81
C ALA A 14 -71.95 2.45 -45.19
N LEU A 15 -72.30 1.20 -45.54
CA LEU A 15 -71.60 0.01 -45.08
C LEU A 15 -70.16 -0.05 -45.61
N VAL A 16 -69.94 0.28 -46.89
CA VAL A 16 -68.60 0.34 -47.50
C VAL A 16 -67.75 1.44 -46.86
N LEU A 17 -68.33 2.61 -46.59
CA LEU A 17 -67.63 3.72 -45.91
C LEU A 17 -67.30 3.38 -44.45
N ALA A 18 -68.23 2.76 -43.72
CA ALA A 18 -68.01 2.32 -42.34
C ALA A 18 -66.94 1.23 -42.24
N ALA A 19 -66.88 0.31 -43.21
CA ALA A 19 -65.89 -0.76 -43.25
C ALA A 19 -64.50 -0.31 -43.73
N SER A 20 -64.39 0.80 -44.47
CA SER A 20 -63.11 1.31 -45.01
C SER A 20 -62.39 2.33 -44.11
N GLY A 21 -63.00 2.73 -42.98
CA GLY A 21 -62.47 3.78 -42.10
C GLY A 21 -61.10 3.48 -41.46
N THR A 22 -60.67 2.22 -41.36
CA THR A 22 -59.38 1.83 -40.78
C THR A 22 -58.20 1.95 -41.76
N ALA A 23 -58.45 2.11 -43.06
CA ALA A 23 -57.39 2.16 -44.08
C ALA A 23 -56.67 3.51 -44.16
N TYR A 24 -57.25 4.59 -43.60
CA TYR A 24 -56.67 5.93 -43.75
C TYR A 24 -55.40 6.16 -42.92
N ALA A 25 -55.19 5.37 -41.85
CA ALA A 25 -54.00 5.51 -41.01
C ALA A 25 -52.74 4.83 -41.58
N ALA A 26 -52.90 3.86 -42.50
CA ALA A 26 -51.78 3.06 -43.02
C ALA A 26 -51.03 3.71 -44.20
N GLY A 27 -51.58 4.77 -44.80
CA GLY A 27 -51.07 5.37 -46.04
C GLY A 27 -50.45 6.76 -45.89
N ILE A 28 -50.03 7.17 -44.70
CA ILE A 28 -49.49 8.50 -44.48
C ILE A 28 -48.05 8.57 -45.02
N PRO A 29 -47.73 9.46 -45.98
CA PRO A 29 -46.36 9.64 -46.48
C PRO A 29 -45.44 10.10 -45.35
N LYS A 30 -44.16 9.71 -45.43
CA LYS A 30 -43.12 10.24 -44.51
C LYS A 30 -43.21 11.77 -44.44
N ASN A 31 -43.10 12.33 -43.22
CA ASN A 31 -43.18 13.78 -42.94
C ASN A 31 -44.55 14.45 -43.14
N SER A 32 -45.64 13.69 -43.27
CA SER A 32 -46.99 14.28 -43.40
C SER A 32 -47.68 14.59 -42.06
N VAL A 33 -47.07 14.19 -40.94
CA VAL A 33 -47.56 14.55 -39.60
C VAL A 33 -46.85 15.82 -39.15
N THR A 34 -47.60 16.92 -39.13
CA THR A 34 -47.15 18.24 -38.69
C THR A 34 -47.60 18.52 -37.25
N SER A 35 -46.99 19.51 -36.60
CA SER A 35 -47.28 19.86 -35.21
C SER A 35 -48.75 20.20 -34.94
N LYS A 36 -49.50 20.68 -35.95
CA LYS A 36 -50.93 21.00 -35.82
C LYS A 36 -51.82 19.75 -35.63
N GLN A 37 -51.33 18.57 -36.02
CA GLN A 37 -52.04 17.30 -35.92
C GLN A 37 -51.71 16.56 -34.63
N ILE A 38 -50.70 17.01 -33.87
CA ILE A 38 -50.24 16.40 -32.63
C ILE A 38 -50.75 17.26 -31.48
N LYS A 39 -51.42 16.63 -30.51
CA LYS A 39 -51.83 17.30 -29.28
C LYS A 39 -50.62 17.40 -28.34
N ASN A 40 -50.49 18.51 -27.62
CA ASN A 40 -49.45 18.63 -26.61
C ASN A 40 -49.51 17.46 -25.61
N ASP A 41 -48.34 16.95 -25.24
CA ASP A 41 -48.14 15.86 -24.28
C ASP A 41 -48.80 14.52 -24.66
N SER A 42 -49.22 14.34 -25.92
CA SER A 42 -49.85 13.10 -26.36
C SER A 42 -48.86 12.02 -26.82
N VAL A 43 -47.61 12.39 -27.11
CA VAL A 43 -46.58 11.47 -27.60
C VAL A 43 -45.81 10.93 -26.40
N THR A 44 -45.78 9.61 -26.26
CA THR A 44 -45.08 8.90 -25.20
C THR A 44 -43.84 8.17 -25.74
N GLY A 45 -42.98 7.68 -24.85
CA GLY A 45 -41.79 6.91 -25.26
C GLY A 45 -42.13 5.63 -26.05
N LYS A 46 -43.34 5.07 -25.91
CA LYS A 46 -43.78 3.91 -26.70
C LYS A 46 -44.05 4.24 -28.17
N ASP A 47 -44.35 5.51 -28.47
CA ASP A 47 -44.62 6.00 -29.83
C ASP A 47 -43.33 6.36 -30.57
N ILE A 48 -42.20 6.41 -29.85
CA ILE A 48 -40.90 6.87 -30.35
C ILE A 48 -39.91 5.71 -30.34
N LYS A 49 -39.27 5.45 -31.49
CA LYS A 49 -38.13 4.53 -31.55
C LYS A 49 -36.86 5.28 -31.13
N GLU A 50 -36.56 5.28 -29.83
CA GLU A 50 -35.47 6.04 -29.22
C GLU A 50 -34.10 5.81 -29.89
N SER A 51 -33.84 4.60 -30.38
CA SER A 51 -32.59 4.27 -31.10
C SER A 51 -32.40 4.97 -32.45
N THR A 52 -33.41 5.70 -32.92
CA THR A 52 -33.33 6.51 -34.15
C THR A 52 -33.16 7.99 -33.89
N LEU A 53 -33.18 8.42 -32.62
CA LEU A 53 -32.92 9.79 -32.23
C LEU A 53 -31.41 10.02 -32.07
N ASP A 54 -30.93 11.16 -32.56
CA ASP A 54 -29.57 11.63 -32.29
C ASP A 54 -29.52 12.34 -30.91
N ILE A 55 -28.31 12.62 -30.43
CA ILE A 55 -28.08 13.36 -29.19
C ILE A 55 -28.77 14.73 -29.29
N VAL A 56 -29.66 15.01 -28.35
CA VAL A 56 -30.28 16.33 -28.24
C VAL A 56 -29.16 17.35 -27.94
N PRO A 57 -28.96 18.41 -28.75
CA PRO A 57 -27.80 19.32 -28.58
C PRO A 57 -27.73 20.01 -27.21
N ARG A 58 -28.89 20.22 -26.56
CA ARG A 58 -28.98 20.75 -25.19
C ARG A 58 -28.68 19.71 -24.10
N ALA A 59 -28.62 18.42 -24.44
CA ALA A 59 -28.21 17.33 -23.55
C ALA A 59 -26.70 17.05 -23.57
N ASN A 60 -25.91 17.79 -24.37
CA ASN A 60 -24.43 17.74 -24.30
C ASN A 60 -23.87 18.07 -22.91
N SER A 61 -24.62 18.83 -22.10
CA SER A 61 -24.30 19.10 -20.70
C SER A 61 -24.26 17.82 -19.85
N ALA A 62 -25.06 16.80 -20.18
CA ALA A 62 -25.06 15.52 -19.47
C ALA A 62 -23.84 14.66 -19.82
N ALA A 63 -23.39 14.66 -21.08
CA ALA A 63 -22.14 14.01 -21.48
C ALA A 63 -20.92 14.64 -20.80
N SER A 64 -20.94 15.97 -20.63
CA SER A 64 -19.89 16.72 -19.93
C SER A 64 -19.77 16.35 -18.45
N ALA A 65 -20.86 15.89 -17.80
CA ALA A 65 -20.85 15.49 -16.40
C ALA A 65 -20.05 14.20 -16.15
N THR A 66 -20.13 13.21 -17.05
CA THR A 66 -19.34 11.97 -16.95
C THR A 66 -17.84 12.25 -17.10
N THR A 67 -17.47 13.15 -18.02
CA THR A 67 -16.08 13.57 -18.22
C THR A 67 -15.50 14.29 -16.99
N ALA A 68 -16.32 15.08 -16.27
CA ALA A 68 -15.90 15.80 -15.07
C ALA A 68 -15.56 14.85 -13.89
N THR A 69 -16.32 13.77 -13.70
CA THR A 69 -16.03 12.75 -12.67
C THR A 69 -14.71 12.04 -12.95
N SER A 70 -14.46 11.66 -14.21
CA SER A 70 -13.20 11.02 -14.59
C SER A 70 -11.98 11.94 -14.42
N ALA A 71 -12.12 13.24 -14.70
CA ALA A 71 -11.07 14.23 -14.50
C ALA A 71 -10.70 14.41 -13.01
N THR A 72 -11.70 14.39 -12.14
CA THR A 72 -11.48 14.49 -10.68
C THR A 72 -10.69 13.29 -10.17
N SER A 73 -11.09 12.08 -10.56
CA SER A 73 -10.40 10.83 -10.20
C SER A 73 -8.94 10.81 -10.67
N ALA A 74 -8.67 11.28 -11.90
CA ALA A 74 -7.33 11.35 -12.47
C ALA A 74 -6.43 12.36 -11.72
N GLY A 75 -6.97 13.51 -11.34
CA GLY A 75 -6.26 14.51 -10.54
C GLY A 75 -5.86 13.98 -9.17
N THR A 76 -6.77 13.30 -8.47
CA THR A 76 -6.47 12.65 -7.18
C THR A 76 -5.50 11.47 -7.28
N ALA A 77 -5.42 10.79 -8.43
CA ALA A 77 -4.45 9.71 -8.64
C ALA A 77 -3.03 10.25 -8.89
N ALA A 78 -2.90 11.35 -9.63
CA ALA A 78 -1.62 12.02 -9.87
C ALA A 78 -1.08 12.73 -8.61
N SER A 79 -1.99 13.15 -7.73
CA SER A 79 -1.68 13.75 -6.43
C SER A 79 -2.36 12.94 -5.33
N ALA A 80 -1.88 11.72 -5.07
CA ALA A 80 -2.27 11.01 -3.86
C ALA A 80 -2.05 11.97 -2.68
N ASN A 81 -3.07 12.27 -1.88
CA ASN A 81 -3.02 13.29 -0.81
C ASN A 81 -1.79 13.14 0.10
N ASN A 82 -1.30 11.91 0.23
CA ASN A 82 -0.12 11.53 0.97
C ASN A 82 1.17 12.15 0.39
N ALA A 83 1.29 12.34 -0.93
CA ALA A 83 2.45 12.96 -1.58
C ALA A 83 2.63 14.44 -1.17
N ASN A 84 1.52 15.16 -0.97
CA ASN A 84 1.55 16.53 -0.45
C ASN A 84 1.88 16.56 1.04
N ALA A 85 1.40 15.58 1.82
CA ALA A 85 1.80 15.42 3.23
C ALA A 85 3.31 15.15 3.39
N LEU A 86 3.94 14.58 2.36
CA LEU A 86 5.37 14.30 2.29
C LEU A 86 6.19 15.46 1.69
N GLY A 87 5.57 16.59 1.35
CA GLY A 87 6.25 17.79 0.82
C GLY A 87 7.02 17.57 -0.48
N GLY A 88 6.69 16.52 -1.25
CA GLY A 88 7.43 16.15 -2.46
C GLY A 88 8.82 15.55 -2.20
N ALA A 89 9.14 15.16 -0.96
CA ALA A 89 10.42 14.55 -0.65
C ALA A 89 10.49 13.09 -1.18
N PRO A 90 11.62 12.64 -1.75
CA PRO A 90 11.74 11.30 -2.32
C PRO A 90 11.73 10.23 -1.22
N ALA A 91 11.39 8.98 -1.56
CA ALA A 91 11.38 7.85 -0.62
C ALA A 91 12.71 7.70 0.18
N SER A 92 13.83 8.05 -0.45
CA SER A 92 15.18 8.05 0.15
C SER A 92 15.41 9.12 1.23
N SER A 93 14.53 10.13 1.32
CA SER A 93 14.58 11.18 2.35
C SER A 93 13.89 10.80 3.67
N PHE A 94 13.13 9.70 3.67
CA PHE A 94 12.51 9.17 4.89
C PHE A 94 13.44 8.15 5.54
N ALA A 95 14.02 8.53 6.68
CA ALA A 95 14.66 7.56 7.55
C ALA A 95 13.58 6.62 8.10
N ARG A 96 13.86 5.30 8.11
CA ARG A 96 13.04 4.36 8.88
C ARG A 96 13.09 4.80 10.35
N SER A 97 12.05 4.48 11.12
CA SER A 97 12.00 4.78 12.56
C SER A 97 13.03 3.93 13.32
N GLY A 98 14.31 4.25 13.15
CA GLY A 98 15.46 3.53 13.67
C GLY A 98 16.72 3.86 12.85
N LEU A 99 17.84 4.16 13.52
CA LEU A 99 19.13 4.18 12.86
C LEU A 99 19.53 2.71 12.70
N GLY A 100 19.67 2.23 11.48
CA GLY A 100 19.98 0.84 11.23
C GLY A 100 20.96 0.66 10.08
N VAL A 101 21.76 -0.40 10.19
CA VAL A 101 22.71 -0.85 9.16
C VAL A 101 22.49 -2.35 8.96
N SER A 102 22.60 -2.81 7.72
CA SER A 102 22.50 -4.23 7.36
C SER A 102 23.52 -4.54 6.27
N GLY A 103 24.16 -5.70 6.34
CA GLY A 103 25.14 -6.10 5.33
C GLY A 103 25.97 -7.32 5.74
N PRO A 104 26.90 -7.73 4.87
CA PRO A 104 27.91 -8.73 5.21
C PRO A 104 28.87 -8.16 6.26
N ALA A 105 29.28 -8.98 7.23
CA ALA A 105 30.24 -8.64 8.28
C ALA A 105 31.63 -9.29 8.04
N GLU A 106 31.91 -9.75 6.82
CA GLU A 106 33.00 -10.69 6.49
C GLU A 106 34.43 -10.11 6.51
N VAL A 107 34.62 -8.82 6.80
CA VAL A 107 35.97 -8.21 6.87
C VAL A 107 36.01 -6.99 7.80
N LEU A 108 34.90 -6.25 7.86
CA LEU A 108 34.73 -5.12 8.76
C LEU A 108 33.44 -5.31 9.55
N PRO A 109 33.44 -4.98 10.84
CA PRO A 109 32.23 -5.11 11.65
C PRO A 109 31.13 -4.22 11.08
N LEU A 110 29.93 -4.76 11.02
CA LEU A 110 28.74 -3.96 10.80
C LEU A 110 28.59 -3.02 11.99
N GLN A 111 28.79 -1.73 11.78
CA GLN A 111 28.88 -0.74 12.85
C GLN A 111 27.76 0.29 12.77
N LEU A 112 27.06 0.48 13.90
CA LEU A 112 26.04 1.50 14.09
C LEU A 112 26.51 2.49 15.14
N THR A 113 26.68 3.76 14.76
CA THR A 113 26.99 4.83 15.72
C THR A 113 25.74 5.66 15.98
N VAL A 114 25.32 5.71 17.24
CA VAL A 114 24.17 6.50 17.69
C VAL A 114 24.71 7.71 18.46
N PRO A 115 24.59 8.94 17.92
CA PRO A 115 25.10 10.14 18.56
C PRO A 115 24.56 10.31 19.98
N GLY A 116 25.47 10.52 20.95
CA GLY A 116 25.11 10.67 22.36
C GLY A 116 24.78 9.37 23.11
N TRP A 117 24.95 8.21 22.47
CA TRP A 117 24.75 6.89 23.08
C TRP A 117 25.90 5.92 22.87
N GLY A 118 26.60 6.00 21.74
CA GLY A 118 27.82 5.26 21.47
C GLY A 118 27.78 4.45 20.18
N THR A 119 28.60 3.40 20.16
CA THR A 119 28.85 2.56 18.98
C THR A 119 28.50 1.12 19.27
N PHE A 120 27.74 0.51 18.37
CA PHE A 120 27.33 -0.89 18.42
C PHE A 120 27.89 -1.61 17.20
N ARG A 121 28.38 -2.84 17.39
CA ARG A 121 29.04 -3.62 16.34
C ARG A 121 28.53 -5.06 16.32
N LEU A 122 28.41 -5.59 15.11
CA LEU A 122 28.35 -7.02 14.83
C LEU A 122 29.61 -7.35 14.05
N SER A 123 30.42 -8.26 14.58
CA SER A 123 31.66 -8.70 13.93
C SER A 123 31.51 -10.17 13.54
N CYS A 124 32.18 -10.54 12.46
CA CYS A 124 32.42 -11.92 12.11
C CYS A 124 33.86 -12.25 12.54
N GLU A 125 34.02 -13.19 13.45
CA GLU A 125 35.32 -13.61 13.96
C GLU A 125 35.65 -15.00 13.42
N LEU A 126 36.72 -15.08 12.63
CA LEU A 126 37.22 -16.34 12.11
C LEU A 126 37.81 -17.18 13.25
N HIS A 127 37.16 -18.30 13.56
CA HIS A 127 37.61 -19.29 14.52
C HIS A 127 38.26 -20.48 13.82
N VAL A 128 39.54 -20.72 14.09
CA VAL A 128 40.25 -21.90 13.57
C VAL A 128 40.38 -22.93 14.68
N LEU A 129 39.45 -23.88 14.75
CA LEU A 129 39.52 -25.03 15.66
C LEU A 129 39.88 -26.29 14.87
N ASN A 130 40.97 -26.95 15.23
CA ASN A 130 41.31 -28.32 14.76
C ASN A 130 41.17 -28.54 13.24
N SER A 131 41.62 -27.59 12.42
CA SER A 131 41.59 -27.60 10.94
C SER A 131 40.24 -27.38 10.25
N THR A 132 39.16 -27.16 11.01
CA THR A 132 37.94 -26.54 10.49
C THR A 132 38.03 -25.03 10.70
N ILE A 133 37.80 -24.29 9.61
CA ILE A 133 37.58 -22.85 9.67
C ILE A 133 36.08 -22.67 9.89
N ASP A 134 35.74 -21.97 10.97
CA ASP A 134 34.37 -21.64 11.37
C ASP A 134 34.30 -20.15 11.65
N ASP A 135 33.14 -19.52 11.50
CA ASP A 135 32.96 -18.08 11.64
C ASP A 135 31.93 -17.79 12.74
N ASP A 136 32.37 -17.06 13.77
CA ASP A 136 31.55 -16.73 14.92
C ASP A 136 30.98 -15.32 14.79
N VAL A 137 29.67 -15.18 14.98
CA VAL A 137 29.01 -13.88 15.06
C VAL A 137 29.18 -13.31 16.47
N SER A 138 29.93 -12.22 16.61
CA SER A 138 30.07 -11.52 17.88
C SER A 138 29.28 -10.20 17.91
N PHE A 139 28.66 -9.90 19.05
CA PHE A 139 28.06 -8.59 19.31
C PHE A 139 28.92 -7.82 20.29
N GLY A 140 29.25 -6.58 19.92
CA GLY A 140 30.00 -5.65 20.74
C GLY A 140 29.25 -4.33 20.92
N ALA A 141 29.37 -3.74 22.11
CA ALA A 141 28.84 -2.42 22.38
C ALA A 141 29.87 -1.57 23.13
N THR A 142 30.14 -0.38 22.62
CA THR A 142 30.85 0.70 23.31
C THR A 142 29.84 1.82 23.51
N VAL A 143 29.18 1.82 24.66
CA VAL A 143 28.24 2.89 25.01
C VAL A 143 29.06 4.11 25.44
N SER A 144 28.81 5.24 24.79
CA SER A 144 29.36 6.54 25.14
C SER A 144 28.24 7.58 25.11
N GLY A 145 27.82 8.04 26.29
CA GLY A 145 26.61 8.84 26.44
C GLY A 145 26.80 10.13 27.24
N ALA A 146 26.04 11.16 26.88
CA ALA A 146 26.08 12.54 27.41
C ALA A 146 25.52 12.70 28.84
N GLY A 147 25.90 11.78 29.74
CA GLY A 147 25.45 11.67 31.13
C GLY A 147 25.80 10.30 31.69
N ALA A 148 25.88 10.16 33.02
CA ALA A 148 26.19 8.87 33.64
C ALA A 148 25.11 7.83 33.27
N VAL A 149 25.48 6.83 32.46
CA VAL A 149 24.63 5.66 32.21
C VAL A 149 24.46 4.91 33.53
N THR A 150 23.24 4.81 34.04
CA THR A 150 22.98 4.17 35.34
C THR A 150 22.55 2.72 35.20
N ARG A 151 21.99 2.33 34.05
CA ARG A 151 21.55 0.96 33.81
C ARG A 151 21.82 0.51 32.38
N ARG A 152 22.39 -0.69 32.28
CA ARG A 152 22.47 -1.48 31.06
C ARG A 152 21.89 -2.85 31.34
N SER A 153 20.92 -3.26 30.53
CA SER A 153 20.44 -4.63 30.50
C SER A 153 20.50 -5.15 29.07
N ALA A 154 21.24 -6.23 28.85
CA ALA A 154 21.23 -6.93 27.57
C ALA A 154 20.67 -8.34 27.77
N THR A 155 19.78 -8.73 26.87
CA THR A 155 19.41 -10.13 26.68
C THR A 155 20.05 -10.58 25.38
N ILE A 156 20.96 -11.55 25.48
CA ILE A 156 21.58 -12.15 24.31
C ILE A 156 21.10 -13.59 24.21
N VAL A 157 20.48 -13.92 23.09
CA VAL A 157 20.03 -15.26 22.76
C VAL A 157 20.92 -15.78 21.65
N THR A 158 21.53 -16.93 21.87
CA THR A 158 22.34 -17.61 20.88
C THR A 158 21.85 -19.02 20.68
N GLN A 159 21.78 -19.43 19.43
CA GLN A 159 21.37 -20.77 19.07
C GLN A 159 22.43 -21.34 18.15
N ALA A 160 23.12 -22.37 18.63
CA ALA A 160 24.02 -23.14 17.80
C ALA A 160 23.24 -23.70 16.60
N ARG A 161 23.87 -23.74 15.45
CA ARG A 161 23.20 -24.15 14.22
C ARG A 161 22.65 -25.57 14.31
N GLY A 162 21.38 -25.74 13.95
CA GLY A 162 20.68 -27.03 14.05
C GLY A 162 20.32 -27.46 15.47
N ALA A 163 20.69 -26.69 16.50
CA ALA A 163 20.24 -26.95 17.85
C ALA A 163 18.75 -26.62 18.01
N THR A 164 18.03 -27.43 18.76
CA THR A 164 16.62 -27.17 19.13
C THR A 164 16.50 -26.26 20.36
N THR A 165 17.63 -25.94 21.00
CA THR A 165 17.69 -25.16 22.24
C THR A 165 18.56 -23.93 22.03
N ALA A 166 18.06 -22.77 22.46
CA ALA A 166 18.83 -21.53 22.52
C ALA A 166 19.41 -21.32 23.93
N THR A 167 20.62 -20.77 24.00
CA THR A 167 21.25 -20.29 25.22
C THR A 167 20.91 -18.82 25.39
N THR A 168 20.44 -18.43 26.57
CA THR A 168 20.15 -17.02 26.90
C THR A 168 21.13 -16.53 27.96
N ALA A 169 21.83 -15.45 27.68
CA ALA A 169 22.67 -14.73 28.62
C ALA A 169 22.02 -13.39 28.97
N LEU A 170 21.93 -13.10 30.27
CA LEU A 170 21.44 -11.82 30.78
C LEU A 170 22.61 -11.05 31.37
N PHE A 171 22.88 -9.87 30.83
CA PHE A 171 23.89 -8.96 31.35
C PHE A 171 23.17 -7.80 32.02
N ALA A 172 23.16 -7.79 33.34
CA ALA A 172 22.76 -6.62 34.13
C ALA A 172 24.03 -6.08 34.79
N ALA A 173 24.51 -4.92 34.32
CA ALA A 173 25.74 -4.36 34.87
C ALA A 173 25.65 -2.84 35.01
N ASN A 174 26.15 -2.36 36.15
CA ASN A 174 26.55 -0.97 36.34
C ASN A 174 27.87 -0.79 35.59
N VAL A 175 27.79 -0.45 34.31
CA VAL A 175 28.98 -0.38 33.44
C VAL A 175 29.40 1.07 33.29
N ALA A 176 30.67 1.36 33.60
CA ALA A 176 31.26 2.68 33.40
C ALA A 176 31.19 3.12 31.92
N ASP A 177 31.17 4.43 31.72
CA ASP A 177 31.20 5.02 30.38
C ASP A 177 32.45 4.54 29.60
N GLY A 178 32.28 4.19 28.32
CA GLY A 178 33.35 3.67 27.47
C GLY A 178 33.76 2.21 27.68
N ALA A 179 33.11 1.44 28.56
CA ALA A 179 33.40 0.01 28.65
C ALA A 179 32.87 -0.74 27.42
N THR A 180 33.67 -1.70 26.96
CA THR A 180 33.36 -2.60 25.86
C THR A 180 32.95 -3.96 26.40
N THR A 181 31.83 -4.49 25.92
CA THR A 181 31.42 -5.89 26.15
C THR A 181 31.32 -6.58 24.82
N ASP A 182 32.12 -7.63 24.62
CA ASP A 182 32.06 -8.50 23.46
C ASP A 182 31.49 -9.86 23.88
N TYR A 183 30.56 -10.38 23.08
CA TYR A 183 29.98 -11.70 23.29
C TYR A 183 30.04 -12.49 21.98
N ALA A 184 30.83 -13.57 21.99
CA ALA A 184 31.11 -14.43 20.85
C ALA A 184 30.61 -15.86 21.16
N PRO A 185 29.37 -16.22 20.79
CA PRO A 185 28.97 -17.63 20.74
C PRO A 185 29.68 -18.34 19.60
N SER A 186 29.97 -19.63 19.80
CA SER A 186 30.39 -20.51 18.72
C SER A 186 29.20 -20.84 17.80
N ASP A 187 29.34 -20.64 16.48
CA ASP A 187 28.59 -21.37 15.45
C ASP A 187 27.06 -21.08 15.45
N ALA A 188 26.67 -19.81 15.64
CA ALA A 188 25.33 -19.44 16.10
C ALA A 188 24.60 -18.33 15.33
N VAL A 189 23.27 -18.48 15.28
CA VAL A 189 22.36 -17.33 15.14
C VAL A 189 22.44 -16.54 16.45
N LEU A 190 22.81 -15.26 16.36
CA LEU A 190 22.87 -14.33 17.47
C LEU A 190 21.69 -13.36 17.39
N SER A 191 21.00 -13.17 18.51
CA SER A 191 20.02 -12.10 18.71
C SER A 191 20.38 -11.38 20.00
N ALA A 192 20.70 -10.10 19.92
CA ALA A 192 20.96 -9.24 21.06
C ALA A 192 19.90 -8.14 21.14
N ASP A 193 19.33 -7.96 22.32
CA ASP A 193 18.46 -6.84 22.68
C ASP A 193 19.10 -6.11 23.86
N LEU A 194 19.65 -4.93 23.60
CA LEU A 194 20.33 -4.09 24.58
C LEU A 194 19.48 -2.87 24.89
N MET A 195 19.19 -2.67 26.17
CA MET A 195 18.59 -1.45 26.69
C MET A 195 19.66 -0.65 27.45
N VAL A 196 19.78 0.63 27.11
CA VAL A 196 20.61 1.61 27.81
C VAL A 196 19.71 2.71 28.35
N GLU A 197 19.81 3.01 29.64
CA GLU A 197 19.03 4.08 30.29
C GLU A 197 19.99 5.13 30.90
N THR A 198 19.62 6.41 30.77
CA THR A 198 20.34 7.54 31.38
C THR A 198 19.99 7.68 32.87
N ALA A 199 20.86 8.36 33.64
CA ALA A 199 20.65 8.60 35.07
C ALA A 199 19.31 9.27 35.43
N ASP A 200 18.79 10.11 34.55
CA ASP A 200 17.52 10.81 34.73
C ASP A 200 16.29 9.93 34.42
N GLY A 201 16.47 8.75 33.84
CA GLY A 201 15.40 7.86 33.39
C GLY A 201 14.51 8.45 32.28
N ALA A 202 14.87 9.63 31.75
CA ALA A 202 14.09 10.34 30.74
C ALA A 202 14.45 9.91 29.31
N HIS A 203 15.55 9.20 29.15
CA HIS A 203 16.04 8.73 27.87
C HIS A 203 16.44 7.26 27.97
N ALA A 204 15.97 6.46 27.01
CA ALA A 204 16.42 5.09 26.83
C ALA A 204 16.76 4.82 25.36
N LEU A 205 17.68 3.90 25.13
CA LEU A 205 18.02 3.39 23.81
C LEU A 205 17.84 1.89 23.81
N ARG A 206 17.03 1.40 22.89
CA ARG A 206 16.95 -0.02 22.57
C ARG A 206 17.78 -0.29 21.32
N VAL A 207 18.66 -1.28 21.38
CA VAL A 207 19.45 -1.75 20.25
C VAL A 207 19.12 -3.21 20.01
N GLU A 208 18.57 -3.51 18.84
CA GLU A 208 18.35 -4.87 18.36
C GLU A 208 19.43 -5.21 17.34
N ALA A 209 20.15 -6.30 17.57
CA ALA A 209 21.14 -6.81 16.63
C ALA A 209 20.85 -8.28 16.36
N ARG A 210 20.89 -8.67 15.08
CA ARG A 210 20.85 -10.07 14.69
C ARG A 210 21.96 -10.36 13.71
N GLY A 211 22.66 -11.45 13.93
CA GLY A 211 23.64 -11.96 12.99
C GLY A 211 23.53 -13.46 12.85
N GLN A 212 23.97 -13.95 11.71
CA GLN A 212 23.97 -15.36 11.36
C GLN A 212 25.26 -15.67 10.59
N ASP A 213 25.90 -16.75 11.00
CA ASP A 213 26.98 -17.39 10.25
C ASP A 213 26.45 -18.05 8.95
N ASP A 214 27.17 -17.85 7.85
CA ASP A 214 26.96 -18.50 6.56
C ASP A 214 28.01 -19.57 6.31
N ILE A 215 27.69 -20.80 6.70
CA ILE A 215 28.46 -22.02 6.43
C ILE A 215 28.88 -22.31 4.98
N THR A 216 28.36 -21.58 4.00
CA THR A 216 28.74 -21.76 2.59
C THR A 216 29.80 -20.77 2.15
N THR A 217 30.02 -19.72 2.93
CA THR A 217 31.03 -18.69 2.72
C THR A 217 31.89 -18.56 4.00
N LEU A 218 32.98 -17.80 3.96
CA LEU A 218 33.77 -17.52 5.17
C LEU A 218 33.25 -16.23 5.80
N GLY A 219 31.99 -16.25 6.24
CA GLY A 219 31.26 -15.02 6.36
C GLY A 219 30.00 -15.03 7.20
N CYS A 220 29.70 -13.86 7.75
CA CYS A 220 28.51 -13.61 8.54
C CYS A 220 27.66 -12.53 7.90
N ALA A 221 26.34 -12.64 8.03
CA ALA A 221 25.41 -11.59 7.66
C ALA A 221 24.58 -11.14 8.87
N GLY A 222 24.21 -9.87 8.90
CA GLY A 222 23.39 -9.38 10.00
C GLY A 222 22.81 -8.00 9.78
N PHE A 223 22.08 -7.55 10.80
CA PHE A 223 21.61 -6.19 10.92
C PHE A 223 21.73 -5.71 12.36
N ILE A 224 21.89 -4.39 12.52
CA ILE A 224 21.80 -3.70 13.80
C ILE A 224 20.85 -2.53 13.61
N GLU A 225 19.90 -2.38 14.51
CA GLU A 225 18.98 -1.26 14.57
C GLU A 225 18.95 -0.69 15.98
N ALA A 226 18.85 0.63 16.06
CA ALA A 226 18.70 1.33 17.32
C ALA A 226 17.49 2.27 17.30
N GLN A 227 16.72 2.22 18.38
CA GLN A 227 15.55 3.04 18.62
C GLN A 227 15.75 3.88 19.88
N VAL A 228 15.73 5.20 19.72
CA VAL A 228 15.72 6.13 20.86
C VAL A 228 14.29 6.19 21.42
N LEU A 229 14.15 5.80 22.67
CA LEU A 229 12.92 5.86 23.44
C LEU A 229 12.92 7.18 24.24
N ARG A 230 11.81 7.91 24.16
CA ARG A 230 11.54 9.14 24.92
C ARG A 230 10.41 8.92 25.91
#